data_AF-A0A415EMF7-F1
#
_entry.id   AF-A0A415EMF7-F1
#
_cell.length_a   1.000
_cell.length_b   1.000
_cell.length_c   1.000
_cell.angle_alpha   90.00
_cell.angle_beta   90.00
_cell.angle_gamma   90.00
#
_symmetry.space_group_name_H-M   'P 1'
#
loop_
_entity.id
_entity.type
_entity.pdbx_description
1 polymer ?
#
loop_
_entity_poly.entity_id
_entity_poly.type
_entity_poly.pdbx_seq_one_letter_code
_entity_poly.pdbx_strand_id
1 'polypeptide(L)'
;MSDVKYWEKRIPEIEKYCAEHHLSVKKFRAARKSFGPDDYFVLADTPPNYDLNAPLPIALIVISQGDALTFEQTEYTQKTLGYDDED
;
A
#
# COMPACT_ATOMS: atom_id res chain seq x y z
N MET A 1 2.78 19.05 10.95
CA MET A 1 2.49 18.94 9.51
C MET A 1 1.25 18.08 9.38
N SER A 2 0.34 18.33 8.45
CA SER A 2 -0.78 17.39 8.22
C SER A 2 -0.22 16.05 7.74
N ASP A 3 -0.71 14.93 8.27
CA ASP A 3 -0.21 13.57 7.96
C ASP A 3 -0.25 13.28 6.45
N VAL A 4 -1.26 13.82 5.76
CA VAL A 4 -1.37 13.81 4.29
C VAL A 4 -0.13 14.40 3.61
N LYS A 5 0.34 15.58 4.04
CA LYS A 5 1.52 16.23 3.44
C LYS A 5 2.82 15.48 3.73
N TYR A 6 2.88 14.78 4.87
CA TYR A 6 4.01 13.93 5.21
C TYR A 6 4.08 12.73 4.26
N TRP A 7 2.98 11.99 4.16
CA TRP A 7 2.89 10.82 3.29
C TRP A 7 3.02 11.16 1.80
N GLU A 8 2.47 12.29 1.35
CA GLU A 8 2.64 12.76 -0.04
C GLU A 8 4.11 12.97 -0.42
N LYS A 9 4.94 13.46 0.51
CA LYS A 9 6.39 13.60 0.27
C LYS A 9 7.13 12.27 0.23
N ARG A 10 6.60 11.25 0.93
CA ARG A 10 7.16 9.90 1.02
C ARG A 10 6.69 8.99 -0.12
N ILE A 11 5.70 9.39 -0.93
CA ILE A 11 5.22 8.62 -2.09
C ILE A 11 6.38 8.13 -2.99
N PRO A 12 7.35 8.95 -3.40
CA PRO A 12 8.43 8.49 -4.26
C PRO A 12 9.26 7.36 -3.65
N GLU A 13 9.45 7.35 -2.33
CA GLU A 13 10.16 6.28 -1.61
C GLU A 13 9.34 4.99 -1.59
N ILE A 14 8.03 5.10 -1.39
CA ILE A 14 7.11 3.96 -1.43
C ILE A 14 7.02 3.38 -2.86
N GLU A 15 6.99 4.23 -3.89
CA GLU A 15 7.01 3.80 -5.29
C GLU A 15 8.31 3.10 -5.67
N LYS A 16 9.44 3.58 -5.14
CA LYS A 16 10.73 2.92 -5.30
C LYS A 16 10.72 1.52 -4.68
N TYR A 17 10.21 1.40 -3.46
CA TYR A 17 10.03 0.10 -2.81
C TYR A 17 9.16 -0.83 -3.65
N CYS A 18 8.04 -0.34 -4.19
CA CYS A 18 7.20 -1.14 -5.08
C CYS A 18 7.98 -1.66 -6.29
N ALA A 19 8.75 -0.80 -6.97
CA ALA A 19 9.56 -1.20 -8.12
C ALA A 19 10.65 -2.23 -7.75
N GLU A 20 11.30 -2.08 -6.60
CA GLU A 20 12.35 -3.00 -6.12
C GLU A 20 11.79 -4.37 -5.70
N HIS A 21 10.51 -4.45 -5.33
CA HIS A 21 9.85 -5.67 -4.84
C HIS A 21 8.86 -6.30 -5.84
N HIS A 22 8.99 -5.99 -7.14
CA HIS A 22 8.09 -6.47 -8.20
C HIS A 22 6.61 -6.17 -7.94
N LEU A 23 6.32 -4.98 -7.41
CA LEU A 23 4.96 -4.47 -7.22
C LEU A 23 4.68 -3.37 -8.25
N SER A 24 3.47 -3.41 -8.82
CA SER A 24 2.91 -2.42 -9.71
C SER A 24 2.63 -1.10 -8.99
N VAL A 25 3.47 -0.10 -9.30
CA VAL A 25 3.28 1.30 -8.87
C VAL A 25 1.91 1.84 -9.32
N LYS A 26 1.40 1.38 -10.46
CA LYS A 26 0.07 1.77 -10.96
C LYS A 26 -1.04 1.26 -10.03
N LYS A 27 -0.96 -0.01 -9.59
CA LYS A 27 -1.92 -0.58 -8.62
C LYS A 27 -1.80 0.09 -7.26
N PHE A 28 -0.58 0.39 -6.81
CA PHE A 28 -0.35 1.16 -5.58
C PHE A 28 -1.05 2.52 -5.59
N ARG A 29 -0.90 3.30 -6.67
CA ARG A 29 -1.57 4.61 -6.80
C ARG A 29 -3.09 4.50 -6.77
N ALA A 30 -3.65 3.43 -7.33
CA ALA A 30 -5.10 3.18 -7.34
C ALA A 30 -5.63 2.69 -5.97
N ALA A 31 -4.83 1.88 -5.26
CA ALA A 31 -5.17 1.30 -3.97
C ALA A 31 -4.82 2.20 -2.76
N ARG A 32 -4.21 3.37 -2.99
CA ARG A 32 -3.94 4.39 -1.97
C ARG A 32 -5.25 4.88 -1.33
N LYS A 33 -5.61 4.30 -0.18
CA LYS A 33 -6.91 4.58 0.45
C LYS A 33 -6.85 5.08 1.89
N SER A 34 -5.75 5.01 2.65
CA SER A 34 -5.76 5.48 4.04
C SER A 34 -4.42 5.97 4.57
N PHE A 35 -4.48 7.11 5.26
CA PHE A 35 -3.38 7.75 5.99
C PHE A 35 -3.69 7.66 7.48
N GLY A 36 -2.90 6.91 8.24
CA GLY A 36 -2.87 7.02 9.69
C GLY A 36 -1.89 8.10 10.15
N PRO A 37 -1.89 8.44 11.45
CA PRO A 37 -0.97 9.44 12.01
C PRO A 37 0.49 9.00 11.93
N ASP A 38 0.78 7.71 12.09
CA ASP A 38 2.15 7.16 12.11
C ASP A 38 2.39 6.06 11.06
N ASP A 39 1.31 5.63 10.40
CA ASP A 39 1.29 4.50 9.48
C ASP A 39 0.51 4.82 8.20
N TYR A 40 0.87 4.12 7.13
CA TYR A 40 0.21 4.17 5.84
C TYR A 40 -0.14 2.76 5.41
N PHE A 41 -1.41 2.54 5.09
CA PHE A 41 -1.92 1.22 4.74
C PHE A 41 -2.49 1.23 3.32
N VAL A 42 -2.09 0.24 2.55
CA VAL A 42 -2.77 -0.14 1.31
C VAL A 42 -3.71 -1.27 1.65
N LEU A 43 -5.00 -1.09 1.35
CA LEU A 43 -5.99 -2.15 1.52
C LEU A 43 -6.02 -3.04 0.29
N ALA A 44 -6.30 -4.33 0.49
CA ALA A 44 -6.49 -5.27 -0.60
C ALA A 44 -7.70 -4.90 -1.47
N ASP A 45 -7.68 -5.36 -2.71
CA ASP A 45 -8.83 -5.22 -3.59
C ASP A 45 -9.99 -6.11 -3.08
N THR A 46 -11.21 -5.60 -3.14
CA THR A 46 -12.42 -6.35 -2.77
C THR A 46 -12.67 -7.45 -3.80
N PRO A 47 -12.60 -8.75 -3.46
CA PRO A 47 -13.11 -9.76 -4.38
C PRO A 47 -14.61 -9.50 -4.68
N PRO A 48 -15.12 -9.96 -5.84
CA PRO A 48 -16.50 -9.67 -6.26
C PRO A 48 -17.59 -10.18 -5.30
N ASN A 49 -17.25 -11.10 -4.38
CA ASN A 49 -18.12 -11.62 -3.33
C ASN A 49 -17.68 -11.19 -1.91
N TYR A 50 -16.92 -10.10 -1.77
CA TYR A 50 -16.48 -9.61 -0.47
C TYR A 50 -17.65 -9.01 0.32
N ASP A 51 -17.73 -9.34 1.60
CA ASP A 51 -18.72 -8.74 2.50
C ASP A 51 -18.39 -7.26 2.70
N LEU A 52 -19.27 -6.36 2.26
CA LEU A 52 -19.07 -4.92 2.35
C LEU A 52 -19.01 -4.40 3.81
N ASN A 53 -19.43 -5.21 4.78
CA ASN A 53 -19.33 -4.90 6.21
C ASN A 53 -18.06 -5.48 6.86
N ALA A 54 -17.28 -6.30 6.15
CA ALA A 54 -16.02 -6.82 6.66
C ALA A 54 -14.88 -5.80 6.46
N PRO A 55 -13.93 -5.69 7.42
CA PRO A 55 -12.77 -4.85 7.26
C PRO A 55 -11.83 -5.44 6.21
N LEU A 56 -11.53 -4.66 5.16
CA LEU A 56 -10.62 -5.09 4.09
C LEU A 56 -9.27 -5.51 4.67
N PRO A 57 -8.73 -6.65 4.21
CA PRO A 57 -7.41 -7.04 4.66
C PRO A 57 -6.37 -6.04 4.15
N ILE A 58 -5.33 -5.83 4.94
CA ILE A 58 -4.23 -4.94 4.58
C ILE A 58 -3.35 -5.67 3.57
N ALA A 59 -3.04 -5.00 2.46
CA ALA A 59 -2.12 -5.48 1.43
C ALA A 59 -0.69 -4.98 1.63
N LEU A 60 -0.48 -3.78 2.19
CA LEU A 60 0.86 -3.29 2.49
C LEU A 60 0.77 -2.33 3.68
N ILE A 61 1.66 -2.50 4.65
CA ILE A 61 1.82 -1.59 5.78
C ILE A 61 3.13 -0.83 5.57
N VAL A 62 3.09 0.49 5.70
CA VAL A 62 4.25 1.36 5.67
C VAL A 62 4.30 2.12 7.00
N ILE A 63 5.35 1.89 7.77
CA ILE A 63 5.53 2.46 9.11
C ILE A 63 6.61 3.52 9.03
N SER A 64 6.31 4.72 9.54
CA SER A 64 7.29 5.79 9.66
C SER A 64 8.14 5.59 10.92
N GLN A 65 9.45 5.42 10.76
CA GLN A 65 10.43 5.37 11.86
C GLN A 65 11.33 6.62 11.81
N GLY A 66 10.72 7.79 12.01
CA GLY A 66 11.41 9.08 11.91
C GLY A 66 11.82 9.40 10.47
N ASP A 67 13.11 9.29 10.16
CA ASP A 67 13.63 9.54 8.81
C ASP A 67 13.50 8.33 7.87
N ALA A 68 13.31 7.13 8.40
CA ALA A 68 13.21 5.89 7.62
C ALA A 68 11.76 5.40 7.47
N LEU A 69 11.52 4.63 6.41
CA LEU A 69 10.27 3.90 6.17
C LEU A 69 10.52 2.39 6.31
N THR A 70 9.67 1.71 7.06
CA THR A 70 9.62 0.25 7.11
C THR A 70 8.41 -0.25 6.34
N PHE A 71 8.57 -1.33 5.58
CA PHE A 71 7.54 -1.90 4.74
C PHE A 71 7.24 -3.33 5.19
N GLU A 72 5.99 -3.62 5.48
CA GLU A 72 5.52 -4.96 5.82
C GLU A 72 4.51 -5.43 4.78
N GLN A 73 4.90 -6.50 4.07
CA GLN A 73 4.06 -7.17 3.08
C GLN A 73 3.21 -8.24 3.79
N THR A 74 1.98 -8.40 3.32
CA THR A 74 1.05 -9.44 3.75
C THR A 74 0.83 -10.44 2.62
N GLU A 75 0.09 -11.51 2.90
CA GLU A 75 -0.34 -12.48 1.87
C GLU A 75 -1.14 -11.83 0.72
N TYR A 76 -1.68 -10.63 0.92
CA TYR A 76 -2.47 -9.90 -0.06
C TYR A 76 -1.64 -8.91 -0.90
N THR A 77 -0.36 -8.67 -0.55
CA THR A 77 0.49 -7.71 -1.28
C THR A 77 0.58 -8.06 -2.75
N GLN A 78 0.95 -9.29 -3.09
CA GLN A 78 1.12 -9.70 -4.49
C GLN A 78 -0.21 -9.75 -5.24
N LYS A 79 -1.29 -10.15 -4.58
CA LYS A 79 -2.62 -10.17 -5.21
C LYS A 79 -3.14 -8.76 -5.54
N THR A 80 -2.81 -7.78 -4.70
CA THR A 80 -3.33 -6.40 -4.81
C THR A 80 -2.41 -5.51 -5.59
N LEU A 81 -1.10 -5.66 -5.39
CA LEU A 81 -0.05 -4.79 -5.90
C LEU A 81 0.91 -5.50 -6.84
N GLY A 82 0.93 -6.82 -6.91
CA GLY A 82 1.78 -7.54 -7.85
C GLY A 82 1.47 -7.17 -9.30
N TYR A 83 2.44 -7.34 -10.18
CA TYR A 83 2.19 -7.26 -11.61
C TYR A 83 1.11 -8.29 -11.99
N ASP A 84 0.22 -7.91 -12.90
CA ASP A 84 -0.50 -8.93 -13.65
C ASP A 84 0.57 -9.61 -14.50
N ASP A 85 1.06 -10.76 -14.06
CA ASP A 85 1.63 -11.77 -14.96
C ASP A 85 0.47 -12.24 -15.87
N GLU A 86 0.02 -11.35 -16.75
CA GLU A 86 -0.67 -11.70 -17.98
C GLU A 86 0.44 -11.86 -19.03
N ASP A 87 1.09 -13.03 -19.02
CA ASP A 87 1.81 -13.58 -20.17
C ASP A 87 0.87 -14.53 -20.94
#